data_AF-A0A537GAD0-F1
#
_entry.id   AF-A0A537GAD0-F1
#
_cell.length_a   1.000
_cell.length_b   1.000
_cell.length_c   1.000
_cell.angle_alpha   90.00
_cell.angle_beta   90.00
_cell.angle_gamma   90.00
#
_symmetry.space_group_name_H-M   'P 1'
#
loop_
_entity.id
_entity.type
_entity.pdbx_description
1 polymer ?
#
loop_
_entity_poly.entity_id
_entity_poly.type
_entity_poly.pdbx_seq_one_letter_code
_entity_poly.pdbx_strand_id
1 'polypeptide(L)' 'MKLASTIPPTNKRFKIPGTLVSRVVGGRISEVRVCFDIMRLMGQLGLGP' A
#
# COMPACT_ATOMS: atom_id res chain seq x y z
N MET A 1 -14.40 -2.73 -10.35
CA MET A 1 -13.07 -2.18 -9.99
C MET A 1 -12.04 -2.94 -10.80
N LYS A 2 -11.42 -2.30 -11.80
CA LYS A 2 -10.61 -2.96 -12.83
C LYS A 2 -9.27 -3.38 -12.19
N LEU A 3 -8.94 -4.67 -12.27
CA LEU A 3 -7.68 -5.24 -11.77
C LEU A 3 -6.49 -4.52 -12.42
N ALA A 4 -5.56 -4.06 -11.60
CA ALA A 4 -4.35 -3.40 -12.05
C ALA A 4 -3.59 -4.30 -13.04
N SER A 5 -3.17 -3.72 -14.16
CA SER A 5 -2.12 -4.25 -15.04
C SER A 5 -0.96 -4.79 -14.19
N THR A 6 -0.54 -6.01 -14.45
CA THR A 6 0.45 -6.76 -13.68
C THR A 6 1.76 -5.96 -13.55
N ILE A 7 2.04 -5.44 -12.34
CA ILE A 7 3.32 -4.81 -12.03
C ILE A 7 4.35 -5.95 -11.82
N PRO A 8 5.42 -6.05 -12.62
CA PRO A 8 6.41 -7.11 -12.45
C PRO A 8 7.19 -6.94 -11.13
N PRO A 9 7.65 -8.03 -10.48
CA PRO A 9 8.51 -7.94 -9.31
C PRO A 9 9.78 -7.12 -9.62
N THR A 10 10.06 -6.10 -8.81
CA THR A 10 11.15 -5.15 -9.07
C THR A 10 12.47 -5.50 -8.38
N ASN A 11 12.46 -6.46 -7.44
CA ASN A 11 13.59 -6.80 -6.55
C ASN A 11 14.18 -5.61 -5.77
N LYS A 12 13.40 -4.54 -5.57
CA LYS A 12 13.80 -3.34 -4.81
C LYS A 12 13.20 -3.36 -3.41
N ARG A 13 13.99 -2.93 -2.43
CA ARG A 13 13.52 -2.66 -1.06
C ARG A 13 12.88 -1.29 -1.01
N PHE A 14 11.80 -1.14 -0.23
CA PHE A 14 11.22 0.16 0.07
C PHE A 14 11.00 0.33 1.58
N LYS A 15 10.94 1.57 2.03
CA LYS A 15 10.47 1.97 3.36
C LYS A 15 9.67 3.26 3.21
N ILE A 16 8.42 3.25 3.64
CA ILE A 16 7.55 4.43 3.61
C ILE A 16 6.85 4.57 4.96
N PRO A 17 6.65 5.80 5.46
CA PRO A 17 5.72 6.04 6.55
C PRO A 17 4.30 5.75 6.06
N GLY A 18 3.48 5.18 6.94
CA GLY A 18 2.07 4.94 6.67
C GLY A 18 1.28 4.96 7.96
N THR A 19 0.00 5.27 7.84
CA THR A 19 -0.96 5.18 8.92
C THR A 19 -2.03 4.19 8.50
N LEU A 20 -2.37 3.28 9.41
CA LEU A 20 -3.54 2.42 9.25
C LEU A 20 -4.51 2.69 10.39
N VAL A 21 -5.79 2.80 10.07
CA VAL A 21 -6.89 2.92 11.02
C VAL A 21 -7.77 1.68 10.86
N SER A 22 -7.87 0.89 11.92
CA SER A 22 -8.65 -0.35 11.93
C SER A 22 -9.93 -0.17 12.74
N ARG A 23 -11.07 -0.56 12.16
CA ARG A 23 -12.32 -0.74 12.90
C ARG A 23 -12.35 -2.15 13.46
N VAL A 24 -12.56 -2.28 14.77
CA VAL A 24 -12.68 -3.58 15.47
C VAL A 24 -14.12 -3.77 15.95
N VAL A 25 -14.74 -4.89 15.57
CA VAL A 25 -16.09 -5.29 15.98
C VAL A 25 -16.04 -6.74 16.45
N GLY A 26 -16.53 -7.01 17.66
CA GLY A 26 -16.52 -8.37 18.22
C GLY A 26 -15.12 -8.97 18.39
N GLY A 27 -14.12 -8.14 18.69
CA GLY A 27 -12.72 -8.58 18.83
C GLY A 27 -12.02 -8.90 17.50
N ARG A 28 -12.64 -8.61 16.35
CA ARG A 28 -12.05 -8.82 15.02
C ARG A 28 -12.01 -7.53 14.22
N ILE A 29 -11.01 -7.37 13.35
CA ILE A 29 -10.92 -6.24 12.43
C ILE A 29 -11.98 -6.40 11.35
N SER A 30 -12.90 -5.44 11.26
CA SER A 30 -13.96 -5.42 10.25
C SER A 30 -13.64 -4.53 9.04
N GLU A 31 -12.77 -3.53 9.22
CA GLU A 31 -12.34 -2.59 8.16
C GLU A 31 -10.93 -2.10 8.49
N VAL A 32 -10.11 -1.88 7.46
CA VAL A 32 -8.83 -1.18 7.57
C VAL A 32 -8.78 -0.08 6.51
N ARG A 33 -8.45 1.13 6.93
CA ARG A 33 -8.07 2.23 6.03
C ARG A 33 -6.59 2.44 6.13
N VAL A 34 -5.89 2.33 5.01
CA VAL A 34 -4.44 2.55 4.94
C VAL A 34 -4.18 3.83 4.16
N CYS A 35 -3.45 4.75 4.77
CA CYS A 35 -2.96 5.97 4.15
C CYS A 35 -1.43 5.91 4.11
N PHE A 36 -0.87 5.97 2.91
CA PHE A 36 0.56 6.02 2.68
C PHE A 36 0.83 6.78 1.38
N ASP A 37 2.06 7.27 1.25
CA ASP A 37 2.50 7.98 0.06
C ASP A 37 2.78 7.00 -1.08
N ILE A 38 1.76 6.80 -1.93
CA ILE A 38 1.85 5.93 -3.09
C ILE A 38 2.89 6.43 -4.11
N MET A 39 3.08 7.74 -4.24
CA MET A 39 4.04 8.31 -5.18
C MET A 39 5.47 7.96 -4.73
N ARG A 40 5.80 8.18 -3.46
CA ARG A 40 7.10 7.76 -2.91
C ARG A 40 7.34 6.26 -3.01
N LEU A 41 6.30 5.44 -2.87
CA LEU A 41 6.42 3.99 -3.08
C LEU A 41 6.78 3.67 -4.53
N MET A 42 6.06 4.24 -5.49
CA MET A 42 6.29 4.02 -6.92
C MET A 42 7.69 4.48 -7.34
N GLY A 43 8.17 5.61 -6.82
CA GLY A 43 9.55 6.08 -6.98
C GLY A 43 10.59 5.09 -6.46
N GLN A 44 10.41 4.56 -5.25
CA GLN A 44 11.34 3.55 -4.68
C GLN A 44 11.32 2.23 -5.47
N LEU A 45 10.18 1.86 -6.05
CA LEU A 45 10.06 0.68 -6.92
C LEU A 45 10.57 0.96 -8.35
N GLY A 46 10.80 2.23 -8.72
CA GLY A 46 11.17 2.68 -10.06
C GLY A 46 10.09 2.38 -11.10
N LEU A 47 8.83 2.57 -10.72
CA LEU A 47 7.65 2.37 -11.55
C LEU A 47 7.04 3.71 -12.03
N GLY A 48 7.72 4.81 -11.76
CA GLY A 48 7.28 6.18 -11.99
C GLY A 48 8.00 7.13 -11.02
N PRO A 49 7.76 8.44 -11.12
CA PRO A 49 8.19 9.39 -10.09
C PRO A 49 7.56 9.08 -8.71
#